data_AF-A0A512H3I8-F1
#
_entry.id   AF-A0A512H3I8-F1
#
_cell.length_a   1.000
_cell.length_b   1.000
_cell.length_c   1.000
_cell.angle_alpha   90.00
_cell.angle_beta   90.00
_cell.angle_gamma   90.00
#
_symmetry.space_group_name_H-M   'P 1'
#
loop_
_entity.id
_entity.type
_entity.pdbx_description
1 polymer ?
#
loop_
_entity_poly.entity_id
_entity_poly.type
_entity_poly.pdbx_seq_one_letter_code
_entity_poly.pdbx_strand_id
1 'polypeptide(L)'
;MDHVQVLAAGVLGGATRRPEYRHLELYSKPAALSFAPPVLDESRAWTARLAPACRAFFALDAFLGGAVDGISTRERYKALPRATLTDKILAQVYRLLRVVRLVALSAEGRPERHKGLVILKVPAGKTILDLALTEAGLDLAVDMVAYAVAAPAQPYPDAYVEAMLMAWYADLTGEIRRFSDEDRTLHQFRQVMPFNRHGRFDCDNARFHMDPERLILDIGPMYRDAARYPIDFYLPVGDTVHIVPVEALDEGALPRDELSRWRLRSLDPTRLPAAFQARFGREEVLPNQPMT
;
A
#
# COMPACT_ATOMS: atom_id res chain seq x y z
N MET A 1 22.95 -2.98 9.19
CA MET A 1 21.52 -3.34 9.02
C MET A 1 20.72 -2.26 9.70
N ASP A 2 19.89 -1.56 8.95
CA ASP A 2 19.15 -0.38 9.42
C ASP A 2 18.09 -0.83 10.43
N HIS A 3 17.95 -0.15 11.58
CA HIS A 3 16.99 -0.53 12.63
C HIS A 3 15.53 -0.59 12.11
N VAL A 4 15.25 0.15 11.04
CA VAL A 4 13.96 0.15 10.31
C VAL A 4 13.71 -1.17 9.56
N GLN A 5 14.74 -1.84 9.04
CA GLN A 5 14.60 -3.12 8.32
C GLN A 5 14.28 -4.28 9.26
N VAL A 6 14.85 -4.27 10.48
CA VAL A 6 14.52 -5.24 11.54
C VAL A 6 13.09 -5.03 12.04
N LEU A 7 12.63 -3.78 12.11
CA LEU A 7 11.23 -3.46 12.41
C LEU A 7 10.29 -3.96 11.32
N ALA A 8 10.58 -3.78 10.02
CA ALA A 8 9.72 -4.29 8.95
C ALA A 8 9.55 -5.83 8.99
N ALA A 9 10.63 -6.57 9.25
CA ALA A 9 10.60 -8.04 9.35
C ALA A 9 10.01 -8.55 10.68
N GLY A 10 10.20 -7.84 11.80
CA GLY A 10 9.74 -8.23 13.13
C GLY A 10 8.32 -7.76 13.50
N VAL A 11 7.85 -6.63 12.94
CA VAL A 11 6.53 -6.03 13.26
C VAL A 11 5.37 -6.81 12.62
N LEU A 12 5.62 -7.50 11.51
CA LEU A 12 4.61 -8.10 10.63
C LEU A 12 4.70 -9.62 10.55
N GLY A 13 5.37 -10.29 11.50
CA GLY A 13 5.64 -11.73 11.49
C GLY A 13 4.43 -12.69 11.54
N GLY A 14 3.22 -12.21 11.29
CA GLY A 14 2.07 -13.05 10.95
C GLY A 14 1.67 -12.76 9.51
N ALA A 15 1.34 -13.80 8.74
CA ALA A 15 0.70 -13.61 7.44
C ALA A 15 -0.57 -12.79 7.63
N THR A 16 -0.47 -11.48 7.40
CA THR A 16 -1.64 -10.63 7.25
C THR A 16 -2.38 -11.16 6.05
N ARG A 17 -3.67 -11.48 6.24
CA ARG A 17 -4.51 -11.94 5.16
C ARG A 17 -4.68 -10.74 4.23
N ARG A 18 -3.85 -10.65 3.20
CA ARG A 18 -3.97 -9.64 2.16
C ARG A 18 -5.41 -9.74 1.63
N PRO A 19 -6.25 -8.71 1.80
CA PRO A 19 -7.62 -8.81 1.34
C PRO A 19 -7.61 -8.80 -0.18
N GLU A 20 -7.80 -9.98 -0.79
CA GLU A 20 -7.78 -10.21 -2.25
C GLU A 20 -9.03 -9.67 -2.96
N TYR A 21 -10.07 -9.33 -2.20
CA TYR A 21 -11.32 -8.82 -2.72
C TYR A 21 -11.82 -7.66 -1.86
N ARG A 22 -12.54 -6.74 -2.51
CA ARG A 22 -13.18 -5.58 -1.90
C ARG A 22 -14.68 -5.67 -2.06
N HIS A 23 -15.42 -5.25 -1.03
CA HIS A 23 -16.86 -5.03 -1.18
C HIS A 23 -17.12 -3.71 -1.92
N LEU A 24 -17.92 -3.75 -2.97
CA LEU A 24 -18.32 -2.58 -3.73
C LEU A 24 -19.81 -2.32 -3.54
N GLU A 25 -20.13 -1.11 -3.10
CA GLU A 25 -21.50 -0.62 -3.01
C GLU A 25 -21.82 0.20 -4.27
N LEU A 26 -22.66 -0.37 -5.15
CA LEU A 26 -23.11 0.31 -6.36
C LEU A 26 -24.25 1.30 -6.09
N TYR A 27 -24.88 1.21 -4.91
CA TYR A 27 -26.05 1.98 -4.54
C TYR A 27 -25.89 2.55 -3.13
N SER A 28 -26.44 3.74 -2.91
CA SER A 28 -26.34 4.47 -1.63
C SER A 28 -27.13 3.84 -0.48
N LYS A 29 -28.10 2.97 -0.78
CA LYS A 29 -28.89 2.24 0.22
C LYS A 29 -28.42 0.78 0.26
N PRO A 30 -27.61 0.38 1.25
CA PRO A 30 -27.15 -1.00 1.36
C PRO A 30 -28.34 -1.92 1.67
N ALA A 31 -28.35 -3.10 1.03
CA ALA A 31 -29.28 -4.17 1.41
C ALA A 31 -28.84 -4.74 2.77
N ALA A 32 -29.75 -4.77 3.74
CA ALA A 32 -29.48 -5.39 5.02
C ALA A 32 -29.45 -6.92 4.85
N LEU A 33 -28.25 -7.50 4.92
CA LEU A 33 -28.09 -8.95 4.94
C LEU A 33 -28.24 -9.47 6.37
N SER A 34 -28.88 -10.63 6.52
CA SER A 34 -28.97 -11.35 7.78
C SER A 34 -27.75 -12.25 7.95
N PHE A 35 -27.15 -12.24 9.13
CA PHE A 35 -25.98 -13.06 9.47
C PHE A 35 -26.35 -14.10 10.52
N ALA A 36 -25.73 -15.28 10.46
CA ALA A 36 -25.80 -16.25 11.53
C ALA A 36 -25.20 -15.68 12.84
N PRO A 37 -25.69 -16.10 14.02
CA PRO A 37 -25.13 -15.64 15.29
C PRO A 37 -23.64 -16.03 15.40
N PRO A 38 -22.78 -15.16 15.98
CA PRO A 38 -21.37 -15.45 16.14
C PRO A 38 -21.14 -16.59 17.14
N VAL A 39 -20.06 -17.34 16.95
CA VAL A 39 -19.63 -18.36 17.93
C VAL A 39 -19.09 -17.63 19.17
N LEU A 40 -19.60 -18.00 20.36
CA LEU A 40 -19.45 -17.27 21.64
C LEU A 40 -18.01 -16.92 22.07
N ASP A 41 -17.00 -17.61 21.54
CA ASP A 41 -15.59 -17.48 21.93
C ASP A 41 -14.87 -16.26 21.29
N GLU A 42 -15.52 -15.58 20.34
CA GLU A 42 -14.89 -14.50 19.58
C GLU A 42 -14.77 -13.16 20.35
N SER A 43 -15.50 -12.98 21.46
CA SER A 43 -15.70 -11.67 22.10
C SER A 43 -14.50 -11.12 22.90
N ARG A 44 -13.66 -12.00 23.48
CA ARG A 44 -12.45 -11.60 24.23
C ARG A 44 -11.16 -11.81 23.44
N ALA A 45 -11.14 -12.75 22.50
CA ALA A 45 -9.98 -13.01 21.67
C ALA A 45 -9.78 -11.96 20.55
N TRP A 46 -10.83 -11.26 20.13
CA TRP A 46 -10.71 -10.37 18.96
C TRP A 46 -9.89 -9.11 19.23
N THR A 47 -9.79 -8.59 20.46
CA THR A 47 -8.99 -7.39 20.73
C THR A 47 -7.50 -7.60 20.44
N ALA A 48 -7.03 -8.85 20.48
CA ALA A 48 -5.69 -9.22 20.02
C ALA A 48 -5.44 -8.89 18.54
N ARG A 49 -6.51 -8.78 17.71
CA ARG A 49 -6.44 -8.33 16.31
C ARG A 49 -6.03 -6.87 16.16
N LEU A 50 -6.12 -6.06 17.22
CA LEU A 50 -5.62 -4.68 17.20
C LEU A 50 -4.09 -4.62 17.32
N ALA A 51 -3.44 -5.67 17.82
CA ALA A 51 -2.00 -5.65 18.07
C ALA A 51 -1.16 -5.42 16.80
N PRO A 52 -1.42 -6.07 15.64
CA PRO A 52 -0.76 -5.74 14.38
C PRO A 52 -0.90 -4.27 13.98
N ALA A 53 -2.09 -3.69 14.11
CA ALA A 53 -2.35 -2.29 13.80
C ALA A 53 -1.63 -1.32 14.76
N CYS A 54 -1.53 -1.67 16.04
CA CYS A 54 -0.69 -0.92 16.99
C CYS A 54 0.79 -0.99 16.62
N ARG A 55 1.31 -2.15 16.21
CA ARG A 55 2.71 -2.26 15.76
C ARG A 55 2.93 -1.49 14.45
N ALA A 56 1.99 -1.55 13.52
CA ALA A 56 2.02 -0.74 12.31
C ALA A 56 2.03 0.76 12.63
N PHE A 57 1.25 1.22 13.62
CA PHE A 57 1.34 2.61 14.10
C PHE A 57 2.77 2.97 14.51
N PHE A 58 3.41 2.16 15.35
CA PHE A 58 4.77 2.46 15.83
C PHE A 58 5.80 2.39 14.71
N ALA A 59 5.69 1.43 13.79
CA ALA A 59 6.55 1.35 12.62
C ALA A 59 6.40 2.58 11.72
N LEU A 60 5.17 3.03 11.48
CA LEU A 60 4.90 4.25 10.71
C LEU A 60 5.41 5.50 11.43
N ASP A 61 5.22 5.61 12.75
CA ASP A 61 5.70 6.75 13.54
C ASP A 61 7.23 6.87 13.49
N ALA A 62 7.92 5.73 13.65
CA ALA A 62 9.38 5.63 13.51
C ALA A 62 9.83 5.99 12.09
N PHE A 63 9.18 5.44 11.07
CA PHE A 63 9.48 5.68 9.66
C PHE A 63 9.34 7.17 9.27
N LEU A 64 8.32 7.85 9.79
CA LEU A 64 8.11 9.28 9.58
C LEU A 64 9.02 10.16 10.47
N GLY A 65 10.07 9.58 11.08
CA GLY A 65 11.09 10.27 11.88
C GLY A 65 10.84 10.26 13.39
N GLY A 66 10.46 9.10 13.95
CA GLY A 66 10.02 8.98 15.34
C GLY A 66 11.16 9.06 16.35
N ALA A 67 11.24 10.20 17.06
CA ALA A 67 11.42 10.37 18.51
C ALA A 67 11.62 11.88 18.79
N VAL A 68 10.51 12.62 18.90
CA VAL A 68 10.55 13.92 19.59
C VAL A 68 9.92 13.65 20.95
N ASP A 69 10.75 13.52 21.98
CA ASP A 69 10.25 13.26 23.33
C ASP A 69 9.29 14.37 23.78
N GLY A 70 8.20 13.98 24.43
CA GLY A 70 7.28 14.90 25.10
C GLY A 70 6.17 15.52 24.24
N ILE A 71 6.08 15.22 22.94
CA ILE A 71 4.93 15.68 22.12
C ILE A 71 3.81 14.63 22.05
N SER A 72 2.57 15.09 22.03
CA SER A 72 1.41 14.23 21.83
C SER A 72 1.36 13.67 20.40
N THR A 73 0.72 12.51 20.20
CA THR A 73 0.51 11.93 18.86
C THR A 73 -0.33 12.85 17.95
N ARG A 74 -1.11 13.78 18.53
CA ARG A 74 -1.84 14.81 17.79
C ARG A 74 -0.91 15.90 17.26
N GLU A 75 -0.02 16.42 18.10
CA GLU A 75 0.99 17.41 17.69
C GLU A 75 1.92 16.81 16.65
N ARG A 76 2.31 15.54 16.85
CA ARG A 76 3.07 14.77 15.88
C ARG A 76 2.39 14.74 14.51
N TYR A 77 1.10 14.37 14.46
CA TYR A 77 0.32 14.38 13.21
C TYR A 77 0.34 15.75 12.50
N LYS A 78 0.23 16.85 13.25
CA LYS A 78 0.25 18.22 12.72
C LYS A 78 1.62 18.61 12.16
N ALA A 79 2.69 18.04 12.70
CA ALA A 79 4.07 18.28 12.28
C ALA A 79 4.55 17.39 11.13
N LEU A 80 3.80 16.35 10.75
CA LEU A 80 4.17 15.45 9.67
C LEU A 80 4.30 16.20 8.32
N PRO A 81 5.26 15.84 7.44
CA PRO A 81 5.40 16.41 6.11
C PRO A 81 4.11 16.31 5.27
N ARG A 82 3.92 17.27 4.35
CA ARG A 82 2.76 17.34 3.43
C ARG A 82 3.17 17.80 2.03
N ALA A 83 4.43 17.64 1.66
CA ALA A 83 4.96 18.16 0.41
C ALA A 83 4.48 17.33 -0.78
N THR A 84 4.55 16.01 -0.67
CA THR A 84 4.14 15.08 -1.72
C THR A 84 2.76 14.48 -1.45
N LEU A 85 2.18 13.82 -2.46
CA LEU A 85 0.94 13.07 -2.27
C LEU A 85 1.17 11.85 -1.36
N THR A 86 2.30 11.17 -1.53
CA THR A 86 2.77 10.12 -0.60
C THR A 86 2.76 10.60 0.85
N ASP A 87 3.33 11.78 1.16
CA ASP A 87 3.34 12.33 2.52
C ASP A 87 1.92 12.54 3.07
N LYS A 88 1.04 13.10 2.24
CA LYS A 88 -0.35 13.39 2.60
C LYS A 88 -1.11 12.09 2.89
N ILE A 89 -0.92 11.06 2.07
CA ILE A 89 -1.52 9.74 2.25
C ILE A 89 -1.03 9.10 3.55
N LEU A 90 0.28 8.99 3.74
CA LEU A 90 0.87 8.35 4.93
C LEU A 90 0.42 9.02 6.22
N ALA A 91 0.19 10.33 6.20
CA ALA A 91 -0.29 11.01 7.36
C ALA A 91 -1.79 10.83 7.64
N GLN A 92 -2.63 10.60 6.63
CA GLN A 92 -4.00 10.18 6.88
C GLN A 92 -4.03 8.76 7.47
N VAL A 93 -3.15 7.87 7.00
CA VAL A 93 -2.98 6.52 7.58
C VAL A 93 -2.50 6.63 9.04
N TYR A 94 -1.53 7.50 9.32
CA TYR A 94 -1.08 7.80 10.69
C TYR A 94 -2.23 8.24 11.58
N ARG A 95 -3.06 9.18 11.09
CA ARG A 95 -4.21 9.70 11.81
C ARG A 95 -5.24 8.60 12.12
N LEU A 96 -5.49 7.69 11.19
CA LEU A 96 -6.35 6.53 11.39
C LEU A 96 -5.78 5.58 12.45
N LEU A 97 -4.53 5.16 12.29
CA LEU A 97 -3.86 4.23 13.20
C LEU A 97 -3.67 4.83 14.61
N ARG A 98 -3.59 6.16 14.73
CA ARG A 98 -3.58 6.86 16.02
C ARG A 98 -4.84 6.55 16.84
N VAL A 99 -6.01 6.48 16.21
CA VAL A 99 -7.26 6.10 16.90
C VAL A 99 -7.16 4.67 17.42
N VAL A 100 -6.68 3.75 16.58
CA VAL A 100 -6.48 2.34 16.96
C VAL A 100 -5.56 2.22 18.17
N ARG A 101 -4.41 2.90 18.13
CA ARG A 101 -3.43 2.92 19.23
C ARG A 101 -4.03 3.50 20.51
N LEU A 102 -4.74 4.64 20.44
CA LEU A 102 -5.33 5.26 21.63
C LEU A 102 -6.42 4.37 22.25
N VAL A 103 -7.24 3.70 21.45
CA VAL A 103 -8.26 2.78 21.94
C VAL A 103 -7.63 1.54 22.57
N ALA A 104 -6.57 1.00 21.97
CA ALA A 104 -5.92 -0.20 22.48
C ALA A 104 -5.13 0.01 23.78
N LEU A 105 -4.64 1.24 24.02
CA LEU A 105 -3.77 1.55 25.16
C LEU A 105 -4.44 2.39 26.26
N SER A 106 -5.59 3.01 25.99
CA SER A 106 -6.33 3.79 26.99
C SER A 106 -7.26 2.91 27.82
N ALA A 107 -7.33 3.17 29.13
CA ALA A 107 -8.33 2.55 30.01
C ALA A 107 -9.77 2.92 29.61
N GLU A 108 -9.97 4.05 28.94
CA GLU A 108 -11.27 4.51 28.43
C GLU A 108 -11.54 4.07 26.99
N GLY A 109 -10.62 3.31 26.39
CA GLY A 109 -10.79 2.75 25.06
C GLY A 109 -11.93 1.74 25.03
N ARG A 110 -12.83 1.89 24.06
CA ARG A 110 -13.97 1.00 23.84
C ARG A 110 -13.84 0.35 22.47
N PRO A 111 -13.08 -0.75 22.37
CA PRO A 111 -13.09 -1.59 21.19
C PRO A 111 -14.35 -2.47 21.23
N GLU A 112 -15.14 -2.43 20.16
CA GLU A 112 -16.34 -3.25 19.96
C GLU A 112 -16.29 -3.93 18.59
N ARG A 113 -16.81 -5.15 18.49
CA ARG A 113 -17.02 -5.85 17.21
C ARG A 113 -18.50 -6.10 17.04
N HIS A 114 -19.08 -5.59 15.96
CA HIS A 114 -20.51 -5.70 15.70
C HIS A 114 -20.79 -5.88 14.21
N LYS A 115 -21.48 -6.97 13.84
CA LYS A 115 -21.86 -7.28 12.45
C LYS A 115 -20.68 -7.18 11.45
N GLY A 116 -19.52 -7.71 11.84
CA GLY A 116 -18.30 -7.68 11.00
C GLY A 116 -17.57 -6.33 10.95
N LEU A 117 -18.04 -5.32 11.70
CA LEU A 117 -17.35 -4.05 11.87
C LEU A 117 -16.54 -4.05 13.16
N VAL A 118 -15.35 -3.46 13.06
CA VAL A 118 -14.52 -3.05 14.19
C VAL A 118 -14.86 -1.60 14.49
N ILE A 119 -15.38 -1.34 15.69
CA ILE A 119 -15.79 -0.02 16.17
C ILE A 119 -14.88 0.36 17.32
N LEU A 120 -14.14 1.45 17.16
CA LEU A 120 -13.13 1.91 18.10
C LEU A 120 -13.50 3.32 18.55
N LYS A 121 -13.75 3.49 19.85
CA LYS A 121 -14.08 4.78 20.45
C LYS A 121 -13.17 5.07 21.63
N VAL A 122 -12.72 6.31 21.75
CA VAL A 122 -11.98 6.76 22.93
C VAL A 122 -12.21 8.26 23.16
N PRO A 123 -12.47 8.69 24.41
CA PRO A 123 -12.47 10.11 24.75
C PRO A 123 -11.08 10.72 24.55
N ALA A 124 -11.03 11.91 23.94
CA ALA A 124 -9.81 12.70 23.78
C ALA A 124 -10.14 14.17 24.09
N GLY A 125 -9.88 14.57 25.34
CA GLY A 125 -10.24 15.90 25.84
C GLY A 125 -11.76 16.09 25.82
N LYS A 126 -12.23 17.08 25.04
CA LYS A 126 -13.67 17.40 24.90
C LYS A 126 -14.36 16.68 23.74
N THR A 127 -13.65 15.79 23.04
CA THR A 127 -14.16 15.11 21.84
C THR A 127 -14.07 13.59 21.99
N ILE A 128 -14.80 12.87 21.16
CA ILE A 128 -14.68 11.42 21.04
C ILE A 128 -14.01 11.13 19.71
N LEU A 129 -12.89 10.41 19.75
CA LEU A 129 -12.31 9.81 18.57
C LEU A 129 -13.11 8.56 18.25
N ASP A 130 -13.52 8.43 16.99
CA ASP A 130 -14.41 7.38 16.55
C ASP A 130 -13.95 6.83 15.20
N LEU A 131 -13.74 5.53 15.12
CA LEU A 131 -13.39 4.83 13.91
C LEU A 131 -14.23 3.56 13.82
N ALA A 132 -15.02 3.43 12.76
CA ALA A 132 -15.72 2.20 12.39
C ALA A 132 -15.25 1.76 11.00
N LEU A 133 -14.68 0.56 10.93
CA LEU A 133 -14.16 -0.03 9.69
C LEU A 133 -14.39 -1.55 9.69
N THR A 134 -14.30 -2.18 8.52
CA THR A 134 -14.31 -3.65 8.42
C THR A 134 -12.99 -4.24 8.91
N GLU A 135 -12.95 -5.54 9.16
CA GLU A 135 -11.69 -6.24 9.47
C GLU A 135 -10.68 -6.14 8.32
N ALA A 136 -11.15 -6.22 7.07
CA ALA A 136 -10.31 -6.03 5.89
C ALA A 136 -9.67 -4.63 5.86
N GLY A 137 -10.40 -3.59 6.29
CA GLY A 137 -9.86 -2.25 6.43
C GLY A 137 -8.72 -2.18 7.45
N LEU A 138 -8.81 -2.92 8.56
CA LEU A 138 -7.73 -2.96 9.54
C LEU A 138 -6.48 -3.65 8.99
N ASP A 139 -6.67 -4.78 8.30
CA ASP A 139 -5.56 -5.51 7.66
C ASP A 139 -4.92 -4.68 6.54
N LEU A 140 -5.71 -3.98 5.71
CA LEU A 140 -5.22 -3.02 4.70
C LEU A 140 -4.33 -1.93 5.30
N ALA A 141 -4.72 -1.36 6.44
CA ALA A 141 -3.92 -0.31 7.07
C ALA A 141 -2.56 -0.84 7.54
N VAL A 142 -2.51 -2.05 8.08
CA VAL A 142 -1.26 -2.73 8.51
C VAL A 142 -0.35 -2.98 7.32
N ASP A 143 -0.91 -3.62 6.31
CA ASP A 143 -0.22 -4.00 5.09
C ASP A 143 0.31 -2.73 4.37
N MET A 144 -0.41 -1.60 4.45
CA MET A 144 -0.05 -0.38 3.73
C MET A 144 1.19 0.25 4.34
N VAL A 145 1.24 0.24 5.68
CA VAL A 145 2.44 0.63 6.42
C VAL A 145 3.58 -0.31 6.09
N ALA A 146 3.34 -1.62 6.03
CA ALA A 146 4.37 -2.59 5.64
C ALA A 146 5.02 -2.24 4.31
N TYR A 147 4.19 -1.97 3.30
CA TYR A 147 4.66 -1.56 1.98
C TYR A 147 5.42 -0.23 2.06
N ALA A 148 4.87 0.79 2.72
CA ALA A 148 5.50 2.10 2.84
C ALA A 148 6.88 2.05 3.50
N VAL A 149 7.03 1.28 4.59
CA VAL A 149 8.29 1.13 5.33
C VAL A 149 9.32 0.34 4.52
N ALA A 150 8.87 -0.66 3.75
CA ALA A 150 9.75 -1.46 2.90
C ALA A 150 10.13 -0.75 1.59
N ALA A 151 9.30 0.19 1.12
CA ALA A 151 9.44 0.81 -0.19
C ALA A 151 10.83 1.41 -0.45
N PRO A 152 11.49 2.16 0.47
CA PRO A 152 12.80 2.76 0.21
C PRO A 152 13.91 1.75 -0.15
N ALA A 153 13.81 0.50 0.36
CA ALA A 153 14.77 -0.55 0.08
C ALA A 153 14.50 -1.28 -1.25
N GLN A 154 13.36 -1.01 -1.90
CA GLN A 154 13.01 -1.56 -3.19
C GLN A 154 13.50 -0.64 -4.31
N PRO A 155 13.73 -1.16 -5.53
CA PRO A 155 14.26 -0.34 -6.62
C PRO A 155 13.15 0.38 -7.42
N TYR A 156 11.88 0.21 -7.02
CA TYR A 156 10.75 0.84 -7.70
C TYR A 156 10.85 2.38 -7.65
N PRO A 157 10.47 3.07 -8.75
CA PRO A 157 10.41 4.52 -8.79
C PRO A 157 9.41 5.10 -7.80
N ASP A 158 9.58 6.37 -7.44
CA ASP A 158 8.66 7.06 -6.54
C ASP A 158 7.23 7.15 -7.12
N ALA A 159 7.09 7.29 -8.45
CA ALA A 159 5.79 7.27 -9.11
C ALA A 159 5.05 5.95 -8.92
N TYR A 160 5.77 4.82 -8.94
CA TYR A 160 5.21 3.50 -8.68
C TYR A 160 4.78 3.36 -7.21
N VAL A 161 5.63 3.80 -6.28
CA VAL A 161 5.32 3.77 -4.84
C VAL A 161 4.08 4.62 -4.55
N GLU A 162 3.98 5.81 -5.14
CA GLU A 162 2.82 6.70 -5.01
C GLU A 162 1.55 6.04 -5.55
N ALA A 163 1.59 5.47 -6.77
CA ALA A 163 0.44 4.78 -7.37
C ALA A 163 -0.03 3.59 -6.52
N MET A 164 0.93 2.79 -6.00
CA MET A 164 0.65 1.68 -5.10
C MET A 164 -0.04 2.19 -3.81
N LEU A 165 0.56 3.15 -3.10
CA LEU A 165 -0.02 3.69 -1.88
C LEU A 165 -1.40 4.31 -2.11
N MET A 166 -1.63 4.91 -3.27
CA MET A 166 -2.92 5.48 -3.64
C MET A 166 -3.99 4.42 -3.84
N ALA A 167 -3.67 3.31 -4.52
CA ALA A 167 -4.58 2.18 -4.68
C ALA A 167 -4.94 1.56 -3.31
N TRP A 168 -3.95 1.37 -2.46
CA TRP A 168 -4.16 0.91 -1.09
C TRP A 168 -5.03 1.84 -0.26
N TYR A 169 -4.79 3.15 -0.35
CA TYR A 169 -5.57 4.15 0.36
C TYR A 169 -7.02 4.20 -0.13
N ALA A 170 -7.23 4.11 -1.44
CA ALA A 170 -8.57 4.05 -2.04
C ALA A 170 -9.36 2.84 -1.53
N ASP A 171 -8.72 1.68 -1.35
CA ASP A 171 -9.35 0.51 -0.77
C ASP A 171 -9.60 0.66 0.73
N LEU A 172 -8.60 1.14 1.48
CA LEU A 172 -8.74 1.39 2.92
C LEU A 172 -9.91 2.34 3.20
N THR A 173 -10.01 3.45 2.46
CA THR A 173 -11.12 4.39 2.62
C THR A 173 -12.48 3.78 2.28
N GLY A 174 -12.54 2.85 1.32
CA GLY A 174 -13.74 2.08 1.01
C GLY A 174 -14.22 1.17 2.14
N GLU A 175 -13.32 0.74 3.03
CA GLU A 175 -13.63 -0.11 4.17
C GLU A 175 -14.02 0.67 5.44
N ILE A 176 -13.90 2.01 5.42
CA ILE A 176 -14.24 2.88 6.55
C ILE A 176 -15.70 3.30 6.46
N ARG A 177 -16.48 2.94 7.49
CA ARG A 177 -17.91 3.28 7.61
C ARG A 177 -18.13 4.59 8.34
N ARG A 178 -17.23 4.92 9.26
CA ARG A 178 -17.28 6.15 10.02
C ARG A 178 -15.89 6.51 10.52
N PHE A 179 -15.55 7.78 10.43
CA PHE A 179 -14.33 8.31 11.02
C PHE A 179 -14.59 9.72 11.55
N SER A 180 -14.26 9.93 12.81
CA SER A 180 -14.25 11.24 13.45
C SER A 180 -13.00 11.36 14.30
N ASP A 181 -12.22 12.39 14.00
CA ASP A 181 -11.13 12.84 14.85
C ASP A 181 -11.23 14.35 14.94
N GLU A 182 -11.78 14.84 16.05
CA GLU A 182 -12.03 16.26 16.33
C GLU A 182 -12.87 16.93 15.23
N ASP A 183 -14.02 16.33 14.89
CA ASP A 183 -14.99 16.80 13.89
C ASP A 183 -14.46 16.89 12.45
N ARG A 184 -13.29 16.29 12.18
CA ARG A 184 -12.70 16.23 10.85
C ARG A 184 -12.79 14.83 10.27
N THR A 185 -13.20 14.72 9.02
CA THR A 185 -13.18 13.47 8.24
C THR A 185 -11.77 13.19 7.69
N LEU A 186 -11.54 11.97 7.19
CA LEU A 186 -10.33 11.69 6.41
C LEU A 186 -10.40 12.40 5.07
N HIS A 187 -9.24 12.86 4.60
CA HIS A 187 -9.15 13.46 3.27
C HIS A 187 -9.23 12.37 2.20
N GLN A 188 -10.04 12.58 1.16
CA GLN A 188 -10.08 11.71 0.00
C GLN A 188 -9.21 12.30 -1.11
N PHE A 189 -8.33 11.47 -1.67
CA PHE A 189 -7.49 11.87 -2.79
C PHE A 189 -8.10 11.32 -4.09
N ARG A 190 -8.07 12.12 -5.15
CA ARG A 190 -8.45 11.63 -6.48
C ARG A 190 -7.43 10.61 -6.93
N GLN A 191 -7.89 9.41 -7.26
CA GLN A 191 -7.04 8.39 -7.88
C GLN A 191 -6.75 8.79 -9.33
N VAL A 192 -5.48 9.08 -9.63
CA VAL A 192 -5.05 9.50 -10.98
C VAL A 192 -4.90 8.29 -11.90
N MET A 193 -4.42 7.17 -11.36
CA MET A 193 -4.19 5.93 -12.09
C MET A 193 -4.73 4.74 -11.25
N PRO A 194 -5.71 3.98 -11.76
CA PRO A 194 -6.10 2.72 -11.13
C PRO A 194 -4.92 1.76 -11.22
N PHE A 195 -4.40 1.32 -10.07
CA PHE A 195 -3.19 0.50 -9.99
C PHE A 195 -3.49 -0.82 -9.31
N ASN A 196 -3.19 -1.94 -9.95
CA ASN A 196 -3.48 -3.24 -9.37
C ASN A 196 -2.36 -3.67 -8.42
N ARG A 197 -2.58 -3.53 -7.13
CA ARG A 197 -1.64 -3.96 -6.08
C ARG A 197 -1.57 -5.48 -5.86
N HIS A 198 -2.46 -6.26 -6.46
CA HIS A 198 -2.55 -7.71 -6.24
C HIS A 198 -1.87 -8.51 -7.34
N GLY A 199 -1.05 -9.49 -6.96
CA GLY A 199 -0.57 -10.54 -7.87
C GLY A 199 0.10 -10.01 -9.14
N ARG A 200 1.03 -9.06 -9.01
CA ARG A 200 1.75 -8.47 -10.15
C ARG A 200 2.72 -9.46 -10.79
N PHE A 201 2.81 -9.42 -12.11
CA PHE A 201 3.73 -10.24 -12.91
C PHE A 201 4.93 -9.40 -13.33
N ASP A 202 6.14 -9.97 -13.29
CA ASP A 202 7.32 -9.29 -13.82
C ASP A 202 7.61 -9.74 -15.27
N CYS A 203 8.00 -8.81 -16.13
CA CYS A 203 8.46 -9.10 -17.49
C CYS A 203 9.76 -8.32 -17.79
N ASP A 204 10.86 -9.04 -17.97
CA ASP A 204 12.21 -8.50 -18.24
C ASP A 204 12.66 -8.67 -19.70
N ASN A 205 11.83 -9.28 -20.56
CA ASN A 205 12.13 -9.59 -21.96
C ASN A 205 11.09 -9.04 -22.94
N ALA A 206 10.35 -7.99 -22.55
CA ALA A 206 9.42 -7.34 -23.45
C ALA A 206 10.16 -6.76 -24.66
N ARG A 207 9.63 -6.99 -25.87
CA ARG A 207 10.08 -6.29 -27.07
C ARG A 207 9.44 -4.91 -27.08
N PHE A 208 10.23 -3.89 -27.39
CA PHE A 208 9.73 -2.53 -27.49
C PHE A 208 10.48 -1.77 -28.58
N HIS A 209 9.87 -0.69 -29.06
CA HIS A 209 10.50 0.29 -29.94
C HIS A 209 10.22 1.69 -29.42
N MET A 210 11.11 2.63 -29.74
CA MET A 210 10.95 4.03 -29.39
C MET A 210 10.94 4.86 -30.67
N ASP A 211 9.89 5.65 -30.83
CA ASP A 211 9.83 6.71 -31.81
C ASP A 211 10.10 8.07 -31.12
N PRO A 212 10.06 9.21 -31.84
CA PRO A 212 10.29 10.52 -31.23
C PRO A 212 9.29 10.90 -30.13
N GLU A 213 8.07 10.37 -30.15
CA GLU A 213 6.95 10.79 -29.30
C GLU A 213 6.63 9.78 -28.19
N ARG A 214 6.89 8.48 -28.41
CA ARG A 214 6.43 7.41 -27.54
C ARG A 214 7.36 6.20 -27.51
N LEU A 215 7.29 5.50 -26.38
CA LEU A 215 7.78 4.14 -26.19
C LEU A 215 6.61 3.19 -26.46
N ILE A 216 6.78 2.19 -27.32
CA ILE A 216 5.73 1.22 -27.67
C ILE A 216 6.21 -0.18 -27.34
N LEU A 217 5.47 -0.88 -26.48
CA LEU A 217 5.72 -2.27 -26.13
C LEU A 217 4.89 -3.19 -27.02
N ASP A 218 5.51 -4.26 -27.50
CA ASP A 218 4.82 -5.33 -28.23
C ASP A 218 4.10 -6.25 -27.24
N ILE A 219 2.87 -5.86 -26.89
CA ILE A 219 2.00 -6.59 -25.97
C ILE A 219 0.92 -7.29 -26.76
N GLY A 220 0.93 -8.63 -26.69
CA GLY A 220 -0.12 -9.47 -27.26
C GLY A 220 -1.50 -9.08 -26.72
N PRO A 221 -2.58 -9.12 -27.53
CA PRO A 221 -3.90 -8.58 -27.15
C PRO A 221 -4.45 -9.10 -25.82
N MET A 222 -4.16 -10.37 -25.49
CA MET A 222 -4.56 -10.98 -24.21
C MET A 222 -3.98 -10.26 -22.99
N TYR A 223 -2.75 -9.78 -23.08
CA TYR A 223 -1.99 -9.21 -21.96
C TYR A 223 -2.16 -7.69 -21.83
N ARG A 224 -2.97 -7.06 -22.69
CA ARG A 224 -3.26 -5.61 -22.60
C ARG A 224 -4.27 -5.26 -21.52
N ASP A 225 -5.08 -6.23 -21.08
CA ASP A 225 -6.02 -6.04 -19.98
C ASP A 225 -5.26 -6.00 -18.65
N ALA A 226 -4.91 -4.80 -18.20
CA ALA A 226 -4.19 -4.56 -16.96
C ALA A 226 -4.94 -5.03 -15.70
N ALA A 227 -6.28 -5.11 -15.73
CA ALA A 227 -7.04 -5.63 -14.60
C ALA A 227 -6.81 -7.14 -14.44
N ARG A 228 -6.63 -7.85 -15.56
CA ARG A 228 -6.40 -9.30 -15.58
C ARG A 228 -4.91 -9.68 -15.51
N TYR A 229 -4.05 -8.90 -16.15
CA TYR A 229 -2.61 -9.13 -16.25
C TYR A 229 -1.83 -7.89 -15.81
N PRO A 230 -1.72 -7.62 -14.50
CA PRO A 230 -0.96 -6.49 -13.98
C PRO A 230 0.55 -6.74 -14.09
N ILE A 231 1.10 -6.47 -15.27
CA ILE A 231 2.50 -6.73 -15.62
C ILE A 231 3.36 -5.49 -15.34
N ASP A 232 4.50 -5.70 -14.69
CA ASP A 232 5.60 -4.74 -14.53
C ASP A 232 6.68 -5.04 -15.56
N PHE A 233 6.87 -4.13 -16.52
CA PHE A 233 7.88 -4.25 -17.56
C PHE A 233 9.21 -3.63 -17.12
N TYR A 234 10.26 -4.43 -17.08
CA TYR A 234 11.63 -4.02 -16.74
C TYR A 234 12.38 -3.75 -18.04
N LEU A 235 12.56 -2.47 -18.36
CA LEU A 235 13.01 -2.01 -19.67
C LEU A 235 14.36 -1.30 -19.58
N PRO A 236 15.45 -1.87 -20.12
CA PRO A 236 16.70 -1.13 -20.31
C PRO A 236 16.57 -0.21 -21.53
N VAL A 237 16.54 1.10 -21.30
CA VAL A 237 16.49 2.13 -22.35
C VAL A 237 17.73 3.01 -22.24
N GLY A 238 18.64 2.86 -23.22
CA GLY A 238 19.98 3.45 -23.12
C GLY A 238 20.70 2.93 -21.87
N ASP A 239 21.29 3.83 -21.09
CA ASP A 239 22.01 3.49 -19.85
C ASP A 239 21.11 3.58 -18.60
N THR A 240 19.82 3.27 -18.73
CA THR A 240 18.89 3.35 -17.60
C THR A 240 17.79 2.29 -17.68
N VAL A 241 17.57 1.62 -16.54
CA VAL A 241 16.45 0.72 -16.35
C VAL A 241 15.21 1.51 -15.92
N HIS A 242 14.08 1.18 -16.53
CA HIS A 242 12.76 1.69 -16.18
C HIS A 242 11.88 0.52 -15.75
N ILE A 243 10.98 0.76 -14.79
CA ILE A 243 9.93 -0.19 -14.41
C ILE A 243 8.61 0.45 -14.80
N VAL A 244 8.08 0.05 -15.96
CA VAL A 244 6.83 0.57 -16.52
C VAL A 244 5.71 -0.42 -16.27
N PRO A 245 4.74 -0.11 -15.41
CA PRO A 245 3.59 -0.96 -15.22
C PRO A 245 2.64 -0.87 -16.42
N VAL A 246 1.94 -1.96 -16.73
CA VAL A 246 0.96 -1.99 -17.83
C VAL A 246 -0.15 -0.96 -17.66
N GLU A 247 -0.52 -0.60 -16.42
CA GLU A 247 -1.50 0.44 -16.11
C GLU A 247 -1.08 1.85 -16.56
N ALA A 248 0.21 2.07 -16.81
CA ALA A 248 0.72 3.34 -17.33
C ALA A 248 0.67 3.42 -18.86
N LEU A 249 0.32 2.33 -19.55
CA LEU A 249 0.30 2.27 -21.01
C LEU A 249 -1.11 2.52 -21.54
N ASP A 250 -1.20 3.26 -22.63
CA ASP A 250 -2.40 3.37 -23.46
C ASP A 250 -2.19 2.59 -24.75
N GLU A 251 -2.97 1.52 -24.95
CA GLU A 251 -2.81 0.57 -26.07
C GLU A 251 -1.36 0.05 -26.27
N GLY A 252 -0.63 -0.12 -25.16
CA GLY A 252 0.77 -0.58 -25.16
C GLY A 252 1.81 0.53 -25.42
N ALA A 253 1.39 1.78 -25.51
CA ALA A 253 2.26 2.93 -25.68
C ALA A 253 2.36 3.78 -24.40
N LEU A 254 3.55 4.33 -24.15
CA LEU A 254 3.83 5.32 -23.12
C LEU A 254 4.36 6.60 -23.79
N PRO A 255 3.80 7.78 -23.50
CA PRO A 255 4.40 9.04 -23.92
C PRO A 255 5.85 9.15 -23.48
N ARG A 256 6.74 9.62 -24.36
CA ARG A 256 8.19 9.62 -24.12
C ARG A 256 8.58 10.55 -22.97
N ASP A 257 7.88 11.66 -22.79
CA ASP A 257 8.08 12.61 -21.70
C ASP A 257 7.71 12.02 -20.32
N GLU A 258 6.79 11.06 -20.29
CA GLU A 258 6.42 10.33 -19.07
C GLU A 258 7.41 9.24 -18.67
N LEU A 259 8.27 8.76 -19.57
CA LEU A 259 9.23 7.67 -19.30
C LEU A 259 10.12 7.95 -18.09
N SER A 260 10.53 9.21 -17.92
CA SER A 260 11.40 9.64 -16.81
C SER A 260 10.80 9.38 -15.42
N ARG A 261 9.47 9.35 -15.29
CA ARG A 261 8.76 9.08 -14.04
C ARG A 261 8.92 7.64 -13.58
N TRP A 262 9.21 6.73 -14.52
CA TRP A 262 9.31 5.29 -14.31
C TRP A 262 10.75 4.80 -14.17
N ARG A 263 11.71 5.72 -14.04
CA ARG A 263 13.13 5.42 -13.89
C ARG A 263 13.40 4.69 -12.56
N LEU A 264 14.12 3.58 -12.62
CA LEU A 264 14.52 2.81 -11.44
C LEU A 264 15.20 3.71 -10.39
N ARG A 265 14.79 3.59 -9.13
CA ARG A 265 15.52 4.20 -8.01
C ARG A 265 16.71 3.32 -7.67
N SER A 266 17.89 3.69 -8.16
CA SER A 266 19.12 2.93 -7.92
C SER A 266 20.35 3.84 -7.90
N LEU A 267 21.37 3.42 -7.14
CA LEU A 267 22.72 4.00 -7.20
C LEU A 267 23.41 3.70 -8.53
N ASP A 268 23.09 2.55 -9.13
CA ASP A 268 23.47 2.18 -10.49
C ASP A 268 22.21 2.15 -11.37
N PRO A 269 21.97 3.18 -12.20
CA PRO A 269 20.76 3.25 -13.02
C PRO A 269 20.72 2.19 -14.11
N THR A 270 21.85 1.53 -14.42
CA THR A 270 21.95 0.54 -15.51
C THR A 270 21.61 -0.88 -15.04
N ARG A 271 21.55 -1.14 -13.73
CA ARG A 271 21.41 -2.48 -13.17
C ARG A 271 20.36 -2.56 -12.07
N LEU A 272 19.69 -3.71 -12.03
CA LEU A 272 18.82 -4.07 -10.91
C LEU A 272 19.66 -4.48 -9.68
N PRO A 273 19.15 -4.30 -8.45
CA PRO A 273 19.83 -4.80 -7.25
C PRO A 273 20.01 -6.31 -7.27
N ALA A 274 21.08 -6.81 -6.63
CA ALA A 274 21.40 -8.24 -6.58
C ALA A 274 20.25 -9.13 -6.06
N ALA A 275 19.38 -8.61 -5.18
CA ALA A 275 18.20 -9.34 -4.69
C ALA A 275 17.23 -9.77 -5.80
N PHE A 276 17.29 -9.15 -6.98
CA PHE A 276 16.47 -9.51 -8.14
C PHE A 276 17.12 -10.56 -9.05
N GLN A 277 18.38 -10.95 -8.81
CA GLN A 277 19.05 -12.00 -9.60
C GLN A 277 18.29 -13.32 -9.54
N ALA A 278 17.71 -13.70 -8.39
CA ALA A 278 16.91 -14.92 -8.28
C ALA A 278 15.58 -14.84 -9.07
N ARG A 279 15.08 -13.64 -9.37
CA ARG A 279 13.84 -13.42 -10.12
C ARG A 279 14.06 -13.39 -11.63
N PHE A 280 15.20 -12.83 -12.09
CA PHE A 280 15.51 -12.62 -13.51
C PHE A 280 16.72 -13.39 -14.03
N GLY A 281 17.36 -14.19 -13.17
CA GLY A 281 18.51 -15.00 -13.55
C GLY A 281 18.14 -16.00 -14.64
N ARG A 282 18.94 -16.04 -15.69
CA ARG A 282 18.82 -17.00 -16.79
C ARG A 282 20.16 -17.72 -16.92
N GLU A 283 20.12 -18.96 -17.36
CA GLU A 283 21.34 -19.68 -17.72
C GLU A 283 22.00 -18.95 -18.90
N GLU A 284 23.30 -18.69 -18.79
CA GLU A 284 24.07 -18.21 -19.93
C GLU A 284 24.13 -19.34 -20.96
N VAL A 285 23.47 -19.16 -22.09
CA VAL A 285 23.50 -20.14 -23.17
C VAL A 285 24.93 -20.20 -23.71
N LEU A 286 25.59 -21.33 -23.48
CA LEU A 286 26.95 -21.55 -23.97
C LEU A 286 26.93 -21.74 -25.49
N PRO A 287 27.96 -21.26 -26.22
CA PRO A 287 28.07 -21.51 -27.66
C PRO A 287 27.97 -23.02 -27.94
N ASN A 288 27.07 -23.42 -28.86
CA ASN A 288 26.76 -24.80 -29.27
C ASN A 288 25.86 -25.63 -28.33
N GLN A 289 25.20 -25.04 -27.32
CA GLN A 289 24.09 -25.72 -26.65
C GLN A 289 22.87 -25.78 -27.59
N PRO A 290 22.24 -26.96 -27.79
CA PRO A 290 21.00 -27.04 -28.55
C PRO A 290 19.91 -26.24 -27.81
N MET A 291 19.25 -25.33 -28.53
CA MET A 291 18.08 -24.63 -28.00
C MET A 291 16.98 -25.66 -27.70
N THR A 292 16.43 -25.63 -26.48
CA THR A 292 15.22 -26.37 -26.11
C THR A 292 14.02 -25.44 -26.11
#